data_AF-A0A976P9D3-F1
#
_entry.id   AF-A0A976P9D3-F1
#
_cell.length_a   1.000
_cell.length_b   1.000
_cell.length_c   1.000
_cell.angle_alpha   90.00
_cell.angle_beta   90.00
_cell.angle_gamma   90.00
#
_symmetry.space_group_name_H-M   'P 1'
#
loop_
_entity.id
_entity.type
_entity.pdbx_description
1 polymer ?
#
loop_
_entity_poly.entity_id
_entity_poly.type
_entity_poly.pdbx_seq_one_letter_code
_entity_poly.pdbx_strand_id
1 'polypeptide(L)' 'MDLNQLYFDHQISLMRADHARNNCVRNVHLDTAAISAQHIELYQRARNAPAHLGWEICYRSSDQPRPSERMPRIKTMQ' A
#
# COMPACT_ATOMS: atom_id res chain seq x y z
N MET A 1 -1.31 -13.64 9.09
CA MET A 1 -1.00 -12.21 8.86
C MET A 1 -1.63 -11.41 9.99
N ASP A 2 -0.82 -10.69 10.77
CA ASP A 2 -1.26 -9.81 11.85
C ASP A 2 -1.32 -8.38 11.34
N LEU A 3 -2.48 -7.73 11.51
CA LEU A 3 -2.72 -6.36 11.08
C LEU A 3 -1.81 -5.37 11.83
N ASN A 4 -1.55 -5.61 13.12
CA ASN A 4 -0.69 -4.75 13.92
C ASN A 4 0.76 -4.79 13.40
N GLN A 5 1.24 -5.99 13.05
CA GLN A 5 2.57 -6.14 12.44
C GLN A 5 2.66 -5.41 11.09
N LEU A 6 1.63 -5.50 10.24
CA LEU A 6 1.61 -4.77 8.97
C LEU A 6 1.67 -3.24 9.17
N TYR A 7 0.93 -2.71 10.15
CA TYR A 7 0.99 -1.28 10.50
C TYR A 7 2.36 -0.88 11.00
N PHE A 8 2.96 -1.69 11.87
CA PHE A 8 4.30 -1.46 12.37
C PHE A 8 5.32 -1.42 11.22
N ASP A 9 5.31 -2.42 10.34
CA ASP A 9 6.23 -2.50 9.20
C ASP A 9 6.05 -1.33 8.22
N HIS A 10 4.80 -0.93 7.98
CA HIS A 10 4.47 0.26 7.19
C HIS A 10 5.06 1.54 7.82
N GLN A 11 4.84 1.76 9.11
CA GLN A 11 5.34 2.95 9.83
C GLN A 11 6.87 2.99 9.90
N ILE A 12 7.52 1.86 10.19
CA ILE A 12 8.99 1.77 10.16
C ILE A 12 9.52 2.13 8.77
N SER A 13 8.88 1.65 7.71
CA SER A 13 9.31 1.93 6.34
C SER A 13 9.16 3.42 6.00
N LEU A 14 8.08 4.07 6.41
CA LEU A 14 7.91 5.51 6.25
C LEU A 14 8.94 6.32 7.03
N MET A 15 9.22 5.96 8.29
CA MET A 15 10.25 6.63 9.09
C MET A 15 11.64 6.48 8.47
N ARG A 16 11.95 5.31 7.90
CA ARG A 16 13.21 5.08 7.16
C ARG A 16 13.28 5.87 5.86
N ALA A 17 12.17 6.01 5.14
CA ALA A 17 12.10 6.85 3.95
C ALA A 17 12.37 8.32 4.28
N ASP A 18 11.83 8.82 5.40
CA ASP A 18 12.05 10.17 5.90
C ASP A 18 13.52 10.42 6.29
N HIS A 19 14.17 9.44 6.92
CA HIS A 19 15.58 9.51 7.32
C HIS A 19 16.58 9.06 6.23
N ALA A 20 16.12 8.81 5.01
CA ALA A 20 16.97 8.28 3.95
C ALA A 20 18.01 9.30 3.48
N ARG A 21 19.26 8.85 3.32
CA ARG A 21 20.40 9.70 2.92
C ARG A 21 20.31 10.21 1.49
N ASN A 22 19.55 9.55 0.63
CA ASN A 22 19.36 9.92 -0.77
C ASN A 22 18.03 9.40 -1.32
N ASN A 23 17.64 9.92 -2.48
CA ASN A 23 16.37 9.61 -3.11
C ASN A 23 16.23 8.13 -3.54
N CYS A 24 17.32 7.46 -3.89
CA CYS A 24 17.26 6.04 -4.27
C CYS A 24 16.85 5.18 -3.07
N VAL A 25 17.51 5.36 -1.92
CA VAL A 25 17.19 4.66 -0.67
C VAL A 25 15.81 5.06 -0.17
N ARG A 26 15.44 6.35 -0.29
CA ARG A 26 14.10 6.83 0.05
C ARG A 26 13.03 6.07 -0.73
N ASN A 27 13.19 5.95 -2.05
CA ASN A 27 12.22 5.28 -2.91
C ASN A 27 12.07 3.80 -2.58
N VAL A 28 13.16 3.10 -2.27
CA VAL A 28 13.09 1.70 -1.81
C VAL A 28 12.25 1.56 -0.53
N HIS A 29 12.40 2.48 0.42
CA HIS A 29 11.59 2.47 1.65
C HIS A 29 10.13 2.86 1.40
N LEU A 30 9.86 3.79 0.48
CA LEU A 30 8.49 4.12 0.07
C LEU A 30 7.81 2.96 -0.64
N ASP A 31 8.51 2.24 -1.53
CA ASP A 31 7.99 1.05 -2.20
C ASP A 31 7.65 -0.04 -1.17
N THR A 32 8.53 -0.25 -0.20
CA THR A 32 8.29 -1.18 0.92
C THR A 32 7.03 -0.78 1.72
N ALA A 33 6.90 0.52 2.04
CA ALA A 33 5.72 1.03 2.73
C ALA A 33 4.44 0.82 1.91
N ALA A 34 4.50 1.04 0.59
CA ALA A 34 3.38 0.86 -0.33
C ALA A 34 2.93 -0.61 -0.40
N ILE A 35 3.85 -1.57 -0.37
CA ILE A 35 3.52 -3.01 -0.31
C ILE A 35 2.77 -3.33 0.99
N SER A 36 3.26 -2.88 2.15
CA SER A 36 2.56 -3.08 3.42
C SER A 36 1.19 -2.43 3.44
N ALA A 37 1.05 -1.23 2.85
CA ALA A 37 -0.22 -0.54 2.70
C ALA A 37 -1.24 -1.37 1.88
N GLN A 38 -0.82 -1.98 0.77
CA GLN A 38 -1.69 -2.87 -0.01
C GLN A 38 -2.16 -4.06 0.81
N HIS A 39 -1.28 -4.68 1.59
CA HIS A 39 -1.66 -5.80 2.47
C HIS A 39 -2.64 -5.37 3.56
N ILE A 40 -2.48 -4.17 4.13
CA ILE A 40 -3.43 -3.60 5.11
C ILE A 40 -4.81 -3.43 4.47
N GLU A 41 -4.87 -2.81 3.28
CA GLU A 41 -6.12 -2.57 2.56
C GLU A 41 -6.85 -3.89 2.24
N LEU A 42 -6.13 -4.88 1.70
CA LEU A 42 -6.69 -6.20 1.39
C LEU A 42 -7.23 -6.89 2.64
N TYR A 43 -6.50 -6.81 3.76
CA TYR A 43 -6.91 -7.40 5.02
C TYR A 43 -8.16 -6.71 5.60
N GLN A 44 -8.23 -5.38 5.52
CA GLN A 44 -9.40 -4.61 5.96
C GLN A 44 -10.64 -4.90 5.10
N ARG A 45 -10.48 -4.93 3.77
CA ARG A 45 -11.56 -5.29 2.84
C ARG A 45 -12.09 -6.69 3.10
N ALA A 46 -11.20 -7.67 3.28
CA ALA A 46 -11.60 -9.05 3.58
C ALA A 46 -12.42 -9.19 4.87
N ARG A 47 -12.32 -8.21 5.79
CA ARG A 47 -13.04 -8.18 7.06
C ARG A 47 -14.20 -7.18 7.10
N ASN A 48 -14.52 -6.52 5.98
CA ASN A 48 -15.47 -5.40 5.94
C ASN A 48 -15.20 -4.34 7.03
N ALA A 49 -13.93 -4.15 7.39
CA ALA A 49 -13.55 -3.26 8.48
C ALA A 49 -13.85 -1.80 8.06
N PRO A 50 -14.57 -0.98 8.85
CA PRO A 50 -14.99 0.37 8.44
C PRO A 50 -13.87 1.29 7.95
N ALA A 51 -12.64 1.05 8.43
CA ALA A 51 -11.43 1.76 8.02
C ALA A 51 -11.08 1.64 6.52
N HIS A 52 -11.59 0.62 5.80
CA HIS A 52 -11.35 0.48 4.37
C HIS A 52 -11.84 1.69 3.55
N LEU A 53 -12.95 2.31 3.97
CA LEU A 53 -13.54 3.47 3.29
C LEU A 53 -12.64 4.71 3.37
N GLY A 54 -11.95 4.91 4.50
CA GLY A 54 -11.02 6.03 4.66
C GLY A 54 -9.80 5.92 3.74
N TRP A 55 -9.34 4.68 3.50
CA TRP A 55 -8.22 4.41 2.60
C TRP A 55 -8.59 4.61 1.13
N GLU A 56 -9.79 4.21 0.72
CA GLU A 56 -10.28 4.44 -0.66
C GLU A 56 -10.38 5.93 -1.02
N ILE A 57 -10.70 6.79 -0.04
CA ILE A 57 -10.79 8.24 -0.25
C ILE A 57 -9.40 8.88 -0.46
N CYS A 58 -8.38 8.42 0.29
CA CYS A 58 -7.00 8.89 0.10
C CYS A 58 -6.45 8.56 -1.29
N TYR A 59 -6.79 7.38 -1.84
CA TYR A 59 -6.37 6.99 -3.19
C TYR A 59 -7.12 7.70 -4.32
N ARG A 60 -8.37 8.18 -4.10
CA ARG A 60 -9.10 8.98 -5.11
C ARG A 60 -8.59 10.40 -5.28
N SER A 61 -7.94 10.94 -4.24
CA SER A 61 -7.51 12.35 -4.19
C SER A 61 -6.10 12.54 -4.76
N SER A 62 -5.39 11.43 -4.94
CA SER A 62 -4.08 11.35 -5.59
C SER A 62 -4.34 10.79 -6.97
N ASP A 63 -3.80 11.35 -8.06
CA ASP A 63 -3.82 10.76 -9.42
C ASP A 63 -3.02 9.44 -9.51
N GLN A 64 -3.19 8.55 -8.54
CA GLN A 64 -2.52 7.26 -8.43
C GLN A 64 -3.54 6.18 -8.78
N PRO A 65 -3.29 5.38 -9.83
CA PRO A 65 -4.24 4.36 -10.27
C PRO A 65 -4.47 3.36 -9.15
N ARG A 66 -5.74 3.00 -8.95
CA ARG A 66 -6.16 2.09 -7.88
C ARG A 66 -5.38 0.78 -8.00
N PRO A 67 -5.02 0.11 -6.89
CA PRO A 67 -4.36 -1.20 -6.94
C PRO A 67 -5.14 -2.23 -7.77
N SER A 68 -6.48 -2.15 -7.79
CA SER A 68 -7.36 -2.97 -8.62
C SER A 68 -7.28 -2.67 -10.12
N GLU A 69 -6.77 -1.51 -10.52
CA GLU A 69 -6.57 -1.08 -11.92
C GLU A 69 -5.15 -1.40 -12.42
N ARG A 70 -4.23 -1.83 -11.55
CA ARG A 70 -2.86 -2.25 -11.91
C ARG A 70 -2.70 -3.74 -12.22
N MET A 71 -3.77 -4.52 -12.21
CA MET A 71 -3.68 -5.90 -12.71
C MET A 71 -3.57 -5.88 -14.25
N PRO A 72 -2.55 -6.52 -14.86
CA PRO A 72 -2.62 -6.78 -16.28
C PRO A 72 -3.85 -7.66 -16.51
N ARG A 73 -4.75 -7.23 -17.40
CA ARG A 73 -5.71 -8.13 -18.03
C ARG A 73 -4.90 -9.29 -18.60
N ILE A 74 -4.86 -10.42 -17.88
CA ILE A 74 -4.41 -11.69 -18.42
C ILE A 74 -5.35 -11.92 -19.60
N LYS A 75 -4.84 -11.66 -20.80
CA LYS A 75 -5.52 -12.05 -22.04
C LYS A 75 -5.58 -13.56 -22.01
N THR A 76 -6.75 -14.10 -21.72
CA THR A 76 -7.06 -15.50 -22.03
C THR A 76 -6.89 -15.63 -23.53
N MET A 77 -5.77 -16.21 -23.97
CA MET A 77 -5.62 -16.70 -25.34
C MET A 77 -6.55 -17.90 -25.49
N GLN A 78 -7.54 -17.75 -26.38
CA GLN A 78 -8.16 -18.89 -27.06
C GLN A 78 -7.24 -19.39 -28.16
#